data_AF-A0A8J5H6U3-F1
#
_entry.id   AF-A0A8J5H6U3-F1
#
_cell.length_a   1.000
_cell.length_b   1.000
_cell.length_c   1.000
_cell.angle_alpha   90.00
_cell.angle_beta   90.00
_cell.angle_gamma   90.00
#
_symmetry.space_group_name_H-M   'P 1'
#
loop_
_entity.id
_entity.type
_entity.pdbx_description
1 polymer ?
#
loop_
_entity_poly.entity_id
_entity_poly.type
_entity_poly.pdbx_seq_one_letter_code
_entity_poly.pdbx_strand_id
1 'polypeptide(L)'
;MAAVAAHCFPIRPSPPFLHTRIRNPTRRPPFPANASQTERGVEFETGDSFFRSESAVGRDLGVLPAALHRQSLCSGSGLRVIDAMCGCGIRAIRYLAQAGADFVWANDSSEDCGPLILSNLSRHPRVSPGGDRCWVVSYLDANRVLAEN
;
A
#
# COMPACT_ATOMS: atom_id res chain seq x y z
N MET A 1 -24.60 19.81 47.96
CA MET A 1 -24.77 20.56 46.70
C MET A 1 -23.79 21.71 46.70
N ALA A 2 -22.75 21.66 45.86
CA ALA A 2 -21.82 22.76 45.64
C ALA A 2 -21.77 23.02 44.13
N ALA A 3 -22.10 24.25 43.75
CA ALA A 3 -22.17 24.69 42.36
C ALA A 3 -20.76 24.89 41.80
N VAL A 4 -20.48 24.29 40.64
CA VAL A 4 -19.26 24.54 39.87
C VAL A 4 -19.49 25.79 39.03
N ALA A 5 -18.73 26.86 39.31
CA ALA A 5 -18.76 28.09 38.53
C ALA A 5 -18.13 27.84 37.15
N ALA A 6 -18.89 28.10 36.08
CA ALA A 6 -18.39 28.07 34.72
C ALA A 6 -17.50 29.30 34.48
N HIS A 7 -16.18 29.10 34.39
CA HIS A 7 -15.27 30.13 33.90
C HIS A 7 -15.33 30.19 32.38
N CYS A 8 -16.01 31.21 31.88
CA CYS A 8 -16.03 31.57 30.47
C CYS A 8 -14.73 32.31 30.14
N PHE A 9 -13.82 31.67 29.42
CA PHE A 9 -12.63 32.35 28.88
C PHE A 9 -13.03 33.15 27.63
N PRO A 10 -12.64 34.43 27.49
CA PRO A 10 -12.93 35.19 26.28
C PRO A 10 -12.11 34.67 25.11
N ILE A 11 -12.80 34.26 24.03
CA ILE A 11 -12.19 33.86 22.77
C ILE A 11 -11.56 35.11 22.14
N ARG A 12 -10.23 35.13 22.00
CA ARG A 12 -9.54 36.16 21.22
C ARG A 12 -9.87 35.97 19.73
N PRO A 13 -10.20 37.04 18.98
CA PRO A 13 -10.38 36.93 17.55
C PRO A 13 -9.05 36.55 16.88
N SER A 14 -9.09 35.53 16.02
CA SER A 14 -7.98 35.11 15.18
C SER A 14 -7.61 36.25 14.21
N PRO A 15 -6.31 36.48 13.93
CA PRO A 15 -5.90 37.46 12.94
C PRO A 15 -6.43 37.05 11.55
N PRO A 16 -6.67 38.03 10.65
CA PRO A 16 -7.15 37.73 9.31
C PRO A 16 -6.14 36.87 8.57
N PHE A 17 -6.62 35.77 7.99
CA PHE A 17 -5.82 34.93 7.11
C PHE A 17 -5.33 35.77 5.93
N LEU A 18 -4.07 36.17 5.96
CA LEU A 18 -3.37 36.65 4.77
C LEU A 18 -3.36 35.48 3.79
N HIS A 19 -4.10 35.61 2.70
CA HIS A 19 -4.11 34.66 1.60
C HIS A 19 -2.78 34.77 0.85
N THR A 20 -1.72 34.24 1.46
CA THR A 20 -0.43 34.08 0.82
C THR A 20 -0.65 33.07 -0.29
N ARG A 21 -0.70 33.56 -1.53
CA ARG A 21 -0.75 32.75 -2.74
C ARG A 21 0.38 31.71 -2.63
N ILE A 22 0.03 30.47 -2.28
CA ILE A 22 0.98 29.37 -2.22
C ILE A 22 1.50 29.23 -3.65
N ARG A 23 2.70 29.78 -3.89
CA ARG A 23 3.45 29.50 -5.11
C ARG A 23 3.64 28.00 -5.09
N ASN A 24 3.01 27.33 -6.05
CA ASN A 24 3.07 25.90 -6.28
C ASN A 24 4.54 25.47 -6.17
N PRO A 25 4.97 24.83 -5.06
CA PRO A 25 6.36 24.49 -4.90
C PRO A 25 6.62 23.37 -5.88
N THR A 26 7.29 23.74 -6.97
CA THR A 26 8.15 22.88 -7.77
C THR A 26 7.51 21.59 -8.25
N ARG A 27 7.22 21.53 -9.56
CA ARG A 27 7.29 20.27 -10.31
C ARG A 27 8.46 19.47 -9.76
N ARG A 28 8.17 18.33 -9.12
CA ARG A 28 9.20 17.39 -8.72
C ARG A 28 10.07 17.16 -9.96
N PRO A 29 11.41 17.13 -9.83
CA PRO A 29 12.23 16.71 -10.96
C PRO A 29 11.69 15.35 -11.44
N PRO A 30 11.68 15.09 -12.76
CA PRO A 30 11.30 13.76 -13.24
C PRO A 30 12.18 12.77 -12.46
N PHE A 31 11.55 11.89 -11.69
CA PHE A 31 12.28 10.80 -11.07
C PHE A 31 13.02 10.08 -12.20
N PRO A 32 14.31 9.75 -12.06
CA PRO A 32 14.98 9.00 -13.10
C PRO A 32 14.16 7.73 -13.35
N ALA A 33 13.93 7.45 -14.64
CA ALA A 33 13.20 6.28 -15.09
C ALA A 33 13.66 5.05 -14.28
N ASN A 34 12.72 4.44 -13.56
CA ASN A 34 12.88 3.19 -12.83
C ASN A 34 14.00 3.20 -11.78
N ALA A 35 13.86 4.02 -10.73
CA ALA A 35 14.69 3.83 -9.54
C ALA A 35 14.40 2.45 -8.92
N SER A 36 15.31 1.50 -9.17
CA SER A 36 15.35 0.23 -8.47
C SER A 36 15.54 0.48 -6.98
N GLN A 37 14.76 -0.20 -6.16
CA GLN A 37 14.74 -0.10 -4.71
C GLN A 37 14.82 -1.50 -4.10
N THR A 38 15.31 -1.55 -2.88
CA THR A 38 15.31 -2.78 -2.08
C THR A 38 14.67 -2.52 -0.73
N GLU A 39 13.73 -3.36 -0.35
CA GLU A 39 13.08 -3.30 0.95
C GLU A 39 13.08 -4.69 1.60
N ARG A 40 13.83 -4.85 2.71
CA ARG A 40 13.94 -6.12 3.46
C ARG A 40 14.33 -7.30 2.56
N GLY A 41 15.28 -7.06 1.66
CA GLY A 41 15.76 -8.05 0.70
C GLY A 41 14.85 -8.30 -0.51
N VAL A 42 13.74 -7.56 -0.65
CA VAL A 42 12.88 -7.61 -1.84
C VAL A 42 13.23 -6.45 -2.76
N GLU A 43 13.64 -6.76 -3.98
CA GLU A 43 13.92 -5.78 -5.01
C GLU A 43 12.69 -5.47 -5.86
N PHE A 44 12.49 -4.20 -6.18
CA PHE A 44 11.36 -3.71 -6.98
C PHE A 44 11.70 -2.38 -7.63
N GLU A 45 10.95 -2.01 -8.66
CA GLU A 45 11.04 -0.72 -9.31
C GLU A 45 9.90 0.19 -8.83
N THR A 46 10.20 1.48 -8.70
CA THR A 46 9.21 2.47 -8.27
C THR A 46 8.58 3.25 -9.42
N GLY A 47 9.32 3.47 -10.51
CA GLY A 47 8.89 4.32 -11.62
C GLY A 47 8.31 5.64 -11.11
N ASP A 48 7.20 6.07 -11.71
CA ASP A 48 6.42 7.22 -11.27
C ASP A 48 5.27 6.86 -10.31
N SER A 49 5.16 5.60 -9.91
CA SER A 49 4.08 5.12 -9.05
C SER A 49 4.24 5.59 -7.59
N PHE A 50 3.18 5.44 -6.80
CA PHE A 50 3.22 5.82 -5.39
C PHE A 50 4.14 4.89 -4.58
N PHE A 51 5.23 5.45 -4.06
CA PHE A 51 6.10 4.80 -3.09
C PHE A 51 6.63 5.80 -2.06
N ARG A 52 6.69 5.37 -0.80
CA ARG A 52 7.28 6.09 0.33
C ARG A 52 8.14 5.12 1.12
N SER A 53 9.43 5.40 1.22
CA SER A 53 10.36 4.57 2.00
C SER A 53 10.03 4.65 3.49
N GLU A 54 9.50 5.77 3.96
CA GLU A 54 9.12 5.99 5.37
C GLU A 54 7.97 5.06 5.81
N SER A 55 7.09 4.64 4.89
CA SER A 55 5.99 3.72 5.17
C SER A 55 6.44 2.26 5.32
N ALA A 56 7.74 2.00 5.26
CA ALA A 56 8.41 0.73 5.50
C ALA A 56 7.90 -0.03 6.73
N VAL A 57 7.82 0.65 7.88
CA VAL A 57 7.34 0.03 9.14
C VAL A 57 5.87 -0.35 9.03
N GLY A 58 5.05 0.48 8.37
CA GLY A 58 3.64 0.14 8.12
C GLY A 58 3.48 -1.12 7.27
N ARG A 59 4.39 -1.34 6.31
CA ARG A 59 4.41 -2.57 5.51
C ARG A 59 4.88 -3.77 6.32
N ASP A 60 5.87 -3.59 7.20
CA ASP A 60 6.30 -4.64 8.14
C ASP A 60 5.13 -5.09 9.03
N LEU A 61 4.35 -4.14 9.54
CA LEU A 61 3.15 -4.41 10.33
C LEU A 61 2.00 -5.05 9.55
N GLY A 62 2.01 -5.01 8.21
CA GLY A 62 1.09 -5.81 7.38
C GLY A 62 1.59 -7.23 7.16
N VAL A 63 2.88 -7.37 6.83
CA VAL A 63 3.50 -8.67 6.47
C VAL A 63 3.63 -9.59 7.68
N LEU A 64 4.05 -9.08 8.83
CA LEU A 64 4.26 -9.90 10.04
C LEU A 64 2.97 -10.61 10.51
N PRO A 65 1.83 -9.93 10.72
CA PRO A 65 0.60 -10.63 11.10
C PRO A 65 0.08 -11.55 10.00
N ALA A 66 0.31 -11.23 8.72
CA ALA A 66 -0.03 -12.14 7.63
C ALA A 66 0.79 -13.44 7.70
N ALA A 67 2.09 -13.36 7.99
CA ALA A 67 2.95 -14.52 8.18
C ALA A 67 2.52 -15.38 9.37
N LEU A 68 2.17 -14.75 10.50
CA LEU A 68 1.63 -15.45 11.67
C LEU A 68 0.27 -16.08 11.37
N HIS A 69 -0.59 -15.37 10.63
CA HIS A 69 -1.88 -15.92 10.21
C HIS A 69 -1.69 -17.14 9.32
N ARG A 70 -0.76 -17.11 8.34
CA ARG A 70 -0.41 -18.26 7.50
C ARG A 70 -0.05 -19.50 8.33
N GLN A 71 0.70 -19.32 9.41
CA GLN A 71 1.09 -20.40 10.32
C GLN A 71 -0.08 -20.92 11.17
N SER A 72 -1.06 -20.07 11.46
CA SER A 72 -2.27 -20.45 12.22
C SER A 72 -3.31 -21.21 11.38
N LEU A 73 -3.21 -21.14 10.05
CA LEU A 73 -4.12 -21.85 9.15
C LEU A 73 -3.86 -23.36 9.22
N CYS A 74 -4.94 -24.15 9.19
CA CYS A 74 -4.84 -25.61 9.14
C CYS A 74 -4.08 -26.09 7.89
N SER A 75 -3.43 -27.24 8.01
CA SER A 75 -2.75 -27.90 6.89
C SER A 75 -3.67 -28.01 5.67
N GLY A 76 -3.28 -27.40 4.55
CA GLY A 76 -4.05 -27.38 3.31
C GLY A 76 -4.83 -26.09 3.03
N SER A 77 -4.98 -25.19 4.01
CA SER A 77 -5.53 -23.85 3.78
C SER A 77 -4.42 -22.87 3.41
N GLY A 78 -4.62 -22.11 2.34
CA GLY A 78 -3.68 -21.09 1.87
C GLY A 78 -4.04 -19.69 2.34
N LEU A 79 -3.03 -18.84 2.55
CA LEU A 79 -3.20 -17.43 2.82
C LEU A 79 -3.49 -16.70 1.49
N ARG A 80 -4.64 -16.04 1.43
CA ARG A 80 -5.04 -15.20 0.29
C ARG A 80 -5.12 -13.75 0.76
N VAL A 81 -4.48 -12.84 0.03
CA VAL A 81 -4.37 -11.43 0.43
C VAL A 81 -4.87 -10.52 -0.69
N ILE A 82 -5.56 -9.45 -0.32
CA ILE A 82 -5.92 -8.35 -1.21
C ILE A 82 -5.09 -7.12 -0.81
N ASP A 83 -4.37 -6.56 -1.78
CA ASP A 83 -3.73 -5.26 -1.69
C ASP A 83 -4.52 -4.27 -2.54
N ALA A 84 -5.50 -3.58 -1.92
CA ALA A 84 -6.49 -2.78 -2.62
C ALA A 84 -5.93 -1.50 -3.28
N MET A 85 -4.75 -1.03 -2.87
CA MET A 85 -4.11 0.19 -3.38
C MET A 85 -2.59 -0.02 -3.45
N CYS A 86 -2.14 -0.81 -4.40
CA CYS A 86 -0.83 -1.45 -4.35
C CYS A 86 0.33 -0.52 -4.74
N GLY A 87 0.08 0.61 -5.42
CA GLY A 87 1.12 1.52 -5.88
C GLY A 87 2.12 0.80 -6.79
N CYS A 88 3.41 0.78 -6.42
CA CYS A 88 4.41 -0.03 -7.14
C CYS A 88 4.27 -1.55 -6.95
N GLY A 89 3.37 -2.01 -6.08
CA GLY A 89 3.16 -3.43 -5.78
C GLY A 89 4.04 -3.98 -4.65
N ILE A 90 4.87 -3.17 -3.99
CA ILE A 90 5.80 -3.67 -2.96
C ILE A 90 5.13 -4.42 -1.82
N ARG A 91 3.92 -4.01 -1.41
CA ARG A 91 3.15 -4.74 -0.38
C ARG A 91 2.74 -6.12 -0.87
N ALA A 92 2.13 -6.20 -2.06
CA ALA A 92 1.78 -7.45 -2.70
C ALA A 92 2.96 -8.43 -2.83
N ILE A 93 4.11 -7.94 -3.31
CA ILE A 93 5.33 -8.74 -3.46
C ILE A 93 5.81 -9.26 -2.10
N ARG A 94 5.80 -8.42 -1.06
CA ARG A 94 6.22 -8.85 0.29
C ARG A 94 5.26 -9.87 0.90
N TYR A 95 3.97 -9.83 0.60
CA TYR A 95 3.06 -10.91 1.01
C TYR A 95 3.41 -12.26 0.36
N LEU A 96 3.74 -12.27 -0.93
CA LEU A 96 4.21 -13.47 -1.63
C LEU A 96 5.56 -13.96 -1.07
N ALA A 97 6.55 -13.07 -1.00
CA ALA A 97 7.93 -13.41 -0.69
C ALA A 97 8.19 -13.71 0.79
N GLN A 98 7.50 -13.02 1.70
CA GLN A 98 7.83 -13.01 3.13
C GLN A 98 6.71 -13.55 4.01
N ALA A 99 5.43 -13.32 3.65
CA ALA A 99 4.30 -13.87 4.41
C ALA A 99 3.90 -15.29 3.97
N GLY A 100 4.41 -15.77 2.83
CA GLY A 100 4.04 -17.06 2.27
C GLY A 100 2.59 -17.10 1.79
N ALA A 101 2.09 -15.98 1.26
CA ALA A 101 0.76 -15.92 0.65
C ALA A 101 0.72 -16.82 -0.59
N ASP A 102 -0.30 -17.69 -0.64
CA ASP A 102 -0.54 -18.58 -1.77
C ASP A 102 -1.19 -17.82 -2.94
N PHE A 103 -1.93 -16.75 -2.62
CA PHE A 103 -2.53 -15.86 -3.60
C PHE A 103 -2.50 -14.39 -3.15
N VAL A 104 -2.13 -13.49 -4.06
CA VAL A 104 -2.28 -12.04 -3.86
C VAL A 104 -3.03 -11.39 -5.00
N TRP A 105 -4.07 -10.64 -4.66
CA TRP A 105 -4.70 -9.70 -5.57
C TRP A 105 -4.12 -8.30 -5.36
N ALA A 106 -3.30 -7.86 -6.31
CA ALA A 106 -2.80 -6.49 -6.34
C ALA A 106 -3.75 -5.59 -7.15
N ASN A 107 -4.36 -4.61 -6.52
CA ASN A 107 -5.21 -3.63 -7.17
C ASN A 107 -4.63 -2.22 -7.00
N ASP A 108 -4.69 -1.41 -8.04
CA ASP A 108 -4.52 0.03 -7.94
C ASP A 108 -5.65 0.73 -8.71
N SER A 109 -5.92 2.01 -8.48
CA SER A 109 -6.88 2.74 -9.32
C SER A 109 -6.25 3.24 -10.62
N SER A 110 -4.91 3.29 -10.70
CA SER A 110 -4.17 3.80 -11.85
C SER A 110 -3.77 2.70 -12.83
N GLU A 111 -4.37 2.71 -14.03
CA GLU A 111 -3.97 1.81 -15.14
C GLU A 111 -2.54 2.08 -15.62
N ASP A 112 -2.07 3.33 -15.52
CA ASP A 112 -0.72 3.74 -15.93
C ASP A 112 0.37 3.01 -15.14
N CYS A 113 0.07 2.61 -13.90
CA CYS A 113 0.99 1.85 -13.06
C CYS A 113 1.03 0.35 -13.44
N GLY A 114 0.12 -0.11 -14.29
CA GLY A 114 -0.06 -1.53 -14.62
C GLY A 114 1.20 -2.24 -15.11
N PRO A 115 1.89 -1.73 -16.16
CA PRO A 115 3.12 -2.35 -16.64
C PRO A 115 4.20 -2.49 -15.56
N LEU A 116 4.32 -1.49 -14.67
CA LEU A 116 5.26 -1.52 -13.55
C LEU A 116 4.88 -2.58 -12.52
N ILE A 117 3.62 -2.60 -12.09
CA ILE A 117 3.10 -3.59 -11.12
C ILE A 117 3.31 -5.01 -11.65
N LEU A 118 2.98 -5.24 -12.92
CA LEU A 118 3.19 -6.51 -13.60
C LEU A 118 4.67 -6.89 -13.66
N SER A 119 5.55 -5.96 -14.04
CA SER A 119 7.00 -6.19 -14.09
C SER A 119 7.55 -6.59 -12.72
N ASN A 120 7.16 -5.88 -11.67
CA ASN A 120 7.56 -6.19 -10.30
C ASN A 120 7.04 -7.56 -9.81
N LEU A 121 5.78 -7.89 -10.06
CA LEU A 121 5.19 -9.18 -9.68
C LEU A 121 5.71 -10.36 -10.53
N SER A 122 6.16 -10.11 -11.76
CA SER A 122 6.68 -11.15 -12.66
C SER A 122 7.93 -11.87 -12.13
N ARG A 123 8.59 -11.28 -11.13
CA ARG A 123 9.71 -11.91 -10.39
C ARG A 123 9.23 -13.09 -9.52
N HIS A 124 7.93 -13.23 -9.30
CA HIS A 124 7.29 -14.35 -8.63
C HIS A 124 6.50 -15.21 -9.62
N PRO A 125 6.44 -16.54 -9.41
CA PRO A 125 5.64 -17.43 -10.24
C PRO A 125 4.20 -16.94 -10.35
N ARG A 126 3.68 -16.88 -11.58
CA ARG A 126 2.29 -16.49 -11.83
C ARG A 126 1.29 -17.60 -11.48
N VAL A 127 1.76 -18.84 -11.54
CA VAL A 127 0.97 -20.05 -11.30
C VAL A 127 1.77 -20.95 -10.37
N SER A 128 1.09 -21.56 -9.40
CA SER A 128 1.65 -22.52 -8.46
C SER A 128 1.91 -23.87 -9.15
N PRO A 129 2.72 -24.77 -8.56
CA PRO A 129 2.87 -26.13 -9.09
C PRO A 129 1.54 -26.91 -9.21
N GLY A 130 0.52 -26.52 -8.43
CA GLY A 130 -0.82 -27.11 -8.50
C GLY A 130 -1.73 -26.51 -9.60
N GLY A 131 -1.26 -25.52 -10.36
CA GLY A 131 -2.03 -24.90 -11.43
C GLY A 131 -2.86 -23.67 -11.02
N ASP A 132 -2.85 -23.31 -9.73
CA ASP A 132 -3.57 -22.14 -9.23
C ASP A 132 -2.80 -20.84 -9.51
N ARG A 133 -3.50 -19.75 -9.81
CA ARG A 133 -2.85 -18.43 -9.94
C ARG A 133 -2.30 -18.01 -8.58
N CYS A 134 -1.06 -17.53 -8.55
CA CYS A 134 -0.45 -16.96 -7.34
C CYS A 134 -0.73 -15.47 -7.20
N TRP A 135 -1.00 -14.78 -8.31
CA TRP A 135 -1.35 -13.36 -8.24
C TRP A 135 -2.17 -12.91 -9.44
N VAL A 136 -2.92 -11.83 -9.23
CA VAL A 136 -3.65 -11.08 -10.26
C VAL A 136 -3.48 -9.59 -10.05
N VAL A 137 -3.59 -8.84 -11.14
CA VAL A 137 -3.57 -7.37 -11.14
C VAL A 137 -4.90 -6.86 -11.68
N SER A 138 -5.49 -5.86 -11.02
CA SER A 138 -6.66 -5.13 -11.53
C SER A 138 -6.50 -3.63 -11.34
N TYR A 139 -7.36 -2.89 -12.03
CA TYR A 139 -7.37 -1.43 -12.03
C TYR A 139 -8.75 -0.89 -11.65
N LEU A 140 -9.13 -1.05 -10.39
CA LEU A 140 -10.47 -0.73 -9.90
C LEU A 140 -10.38 0.25 -8.73
N ASP A 141 -11.48 0.97 -8.49
CA ASP A 141 -11.66 1.68 -7.23
C ASP A 141 -11.56 0.70 -6.05
N ALA A 142 -10.83 1.09 -5.00
CA ALA A 142 -10.58 0.22 -3.86
C ALA A 142 -11.86 -0.21 -3.14
N ASN A 143 -12.89 0.65 -3.06
CA ASN A 143 -14.15 0.29 -2.43
C ASN A 143 -14.85 -0.83 -3.21
N ARG A 144 -14.77 -0.78 -4.55
CA ARG A 144 -15.31 -1.82 -5.42
C ARG A 144 -14.61 -3.16 -5.19
N VAL A 145 -13.29 -3.15 -5.06
CA VAL A 145 -12.51 -4.36 -4.77
C VAL A 145 -12.86 -4.95 -3.41
N LEU A 146 -13.16 -4.12 -2.42
CA LEU A 146 -13.49 -4.61 -1.07
C LEU A 146 -14.96 -5.05 -0.93
N ALA A 147 -15.86 -4.57 -1.77
CA ALA A 147 -17.30 -4.84 -1.65
C ALA A 147 -17.82 -5.98 -2.56
N GLU A 148 -17.19 -6.21 -3.70
CA GLU A 148 -17.75 -7.06 -4.78
C GLU A 148 -17.05 -8.42 -4.95
N ASN A 149 -16.28 -8.91 -3.96
CA ASN A 149 -15.33 -10.02 -4.14
C ASN A 149 -15.35 -11.12 -3.08
#